data_AF-A0A344LP04-F1
#
_entry.id   AF-A0A344LP04-F1
#
_cell.length_a   1.000
_cell.length_b   1.000
_cell.length_c   1.000
_cell.angle_alpha   90.00
_cell.angle_beta   90.00
_cell.angle_gamma   90.00
#
_symmetry.space_group_name_H-M   'P 1'
#
loop_
_entity.id
_entity.type
_entity.pdbx_description
1 polymer ?
#
loop_
_entity_poly.entity_id
_entity_poly.type
_entity_poly.pdbx_seq_one_letter_code
_entity_poly.pdbx_strand_id
1 'polypeptide(L)'
;MNTKKRCLIGLVFFLISYLFFSKLLPSFSDSIDFAHWFNLIGACFLLSFNDVFPKNKINSVASALTTLGVIAHIGLCTIDFIMSSYGNNEIAKEQLSQHISNSPFIFYPFVAVGPSLLFLGLALHAFAYMKTETLKSLMVIVGSVAVGISFFALKNGILMVLSCLVFVLGLGLFLYKNETPKVLNE
;
A
#
# COMPACT_ATOMS: atom_id res chain seq x y z
N MET A 1 11.25 18.62 0.54
CA MET A 1 10.79 17.89 -0.66
C MET A 1 9.28 18.15 -0.85
N ASN A 2 8.82 18.48 -2.05
CA ASN A 2 7.38 18.74 -2.32
C ASN A 2 6.54 17.46 -2.05
N THR A 3 5.33 17.60 -1.47
CA THR A 3 4.34 16.53 -1.26
C THR A 3 4.12 15.67 -2.49
N LYS A 4 4.04 16.26 -3.68
CA LYS A 4 3.89 15.51 -4.93
C LYS A 4 5.05 14.54 -5.17
N LYS A 5 6.29 14.98 -4.91
CA LYS A 5 7.49 14.12 -5.04
C LYS A 5 7.49 13.00 -4.00
N ARG A 6 7.09 13.28 -2.76
CA ARG A 6 6.92 12.27 -1.70
C ARG A 6 5.94 11.18 -2.13
N CYS A 7 4.77 11.56 -2.63
CA CYS A 7 3.76 10.62 -3.10
C CYS A 7 4.27 9.78 -4.28
N LEU A 8 4.93 10.40 -5.26
CA LEU A 8 5.48 9.70 -6.42
C LEU A 8 6.55 8.67 -6.02
N ILE A 9 7.45 9.04 -5.10
CA ILE A 9 8.43 8.10 -4.53
C ILE A 9 7.72 6.94 -3.85
N GLY A 10 6.70 7.22 -3.03
CA GLY A 10 5.89 6.19 -2.39
C GLY A 10 5.27 5.22 -3.38
N LEU A 11 4.61 5.74 -4.43
CA LEU A 11 4.01 4.95 -5.50
C LEU A 11 5.02 4.06 -6.23
N VAL A 12 6.19 4.60 -6.58
CA VAL A 12 7.24 3.86 -7.29
C VAL A 12 7.81 2.75 -6.42
N PHE A 13 8.19 3.05 -5.18
CA PHE A 13 8.73 2.05 -4.25
C PHE A 13 7.72 0.96 -3.95
N PHE A 14 6.45 1.34 -3.77
CA PHE A 14 5.37 0.38 -3.56
C PHE A 14 5.18 -0.54 -4.78
N LEU A 15 5.17 0.00 -6.01
CA LEU A 15 5.09 -0.83 -7.22
C LEU A 15 6.30 -1.77 -7.38
N ILE A 16 7.51 -1.29 -7.09
CA ILE A 16 8.72 -2.12 -7.16
C ILE A 16 8.63 -3.30 -6.18
N SER A 17 8.11 -3.09 -4.97
CA SER A 17 7.92 -4.19 -4.01
C SER A 17 7.00 -5.30 -4.56
N TYR A 18 5.93 -4.92 -5.26
CA TYR A 18 5.00 -5.87 -5.88
C TYR A 18 5.65 -6.64 -7.03
N LEU A 19 6.56 -6.02 -7.78
CA LEU A 19 7.35 -6.72 -8.80
C LEU A 19 8.25 -7.80 -8.16
N PHE A 20 8.85 -7.53 -7.00
CA PHE A 20 9.57 -8.57 -6.25
C PHE A 20 8.64 -9.67 -5.72
N PHE A 21 7.52 -9.31 -5.09
CA PHE A 21 6.57 -10.31 -4.57
C PHE A 21 6.02 -11.24 -5.66
N SER A 22 5.89 -10.73 -6.89
CA SER A 22 5.47 -11.54 -8.05
C SER A 22 6.56 -12.41 -8.66
N LYS A 23 7.81 -12.28 -8.20
CA LYS A 23 9.02 -12.91 -8.78
C LYS A 23 9.33 -12.47 -10.22
N LEU A 24 8.76 -11.36 -10.69
CA LEU A 24 9.11 -10.75 -11.97
C LEU A 24 10.47 -10.06 -11.93
N LEU A 25 10.90 -9.60 -10.75
CA LEU A 25 12.27 -9.17 -10.50
C LEU A 25 13.03 -10.25 -9.72
N PRO A 26 14.24 -10.62 -10.14
CA PRO A 26 15.08 -11.51 -9.35
C PRO A 26 15.53 -10.83 -8.06
N SER A 27 15.80 -11.60 -7.01
CA SER A 27 16.46 -11.07 -5.81
C SER A 27 17.83 -10.53 -6.21
N PHE A 28 18.13 -9.29 -5.80
CA PHE A 28 19.45 -8.69 -6.04
C PHE A 28 20.51 -9.18 -5.07
N SER A 29 20.09 -9.75 -3.94
CA SER A 29 20.96 -10.36 -2.93
C SER A 29 20.15 -11.38 -2.14
N ASP A 30 20.81 -12.45 -1.69
CA ASP A 30 20.22 -13.44 -0.76
C ASP A 30 20.21 -12.94 0.69
N SER A 31 20.93 -11.85 0.99
CA SER A 31 21.05 -11.30 2.34
C SER A 31 20.10 -10.15 2.65
N ILE A 32 19.52 -9.51 1.63
CA ILE A 32 18.67 -8.32 1.80
C ILE A 32 17.29 -8.61 1.25
N ASP A 33 16.30 -8.46 2.10
CA ASP A 33 14.90 -8.55 1.72
C ASP A 33 14.41 -7.27 1.04
N PHE A 34 14.81 -7.09 -0.21
CA PHE A 34 14.44 -5.89 -0.97
C PHE A 34 12.93 -5.74 -1.10
N ALA A 35 12.18 -6.82 -1.26
CA ALA A 35 10.73 -6.77 -1.43
C ALA A 35 10.07 -6.02 -0.26
N HIS A 36 10.39 -6.42 0.97
CA HIS A 36 9.81 -5.80 2.16
C HIS A 36 10.43 -4.42 2.47
N TRP A 37 11.70 -4.16 2.14
CA TRP A 37 12.29 -2.82 2.25
C TRP A 37 11.62 -1.80 1.31
N PHE A 38 11.42 -2.16 0.05
CA PHE A 38 10.70 -1.31 -0.90
C PHE A 38 9.26 -1.09 -0.47
N ASN A 39 8.59 -2.13 0.06
CA ASN A 39 7.22 -2.03 0.55
C ASN A 39 7.12 -1.07 1.74
N LEU A 40 8.02 -1.21 2.74
CA LEU A 40 8.09 -0.35 3.92
C LEU A 40 8.30 1.12 3.55
N ILE A 41 9.32 1.40 2.73
CA ILE A 41 9.63 2.77 2.30
C ILE A 41 8.45 3.33 1.49
N GLY A 42 7.90 2.54 0.58
CA GLY A 42 6.73 2.89 -0.22
C GLY A 42 5.55 3.31 0.66
N ALA A 43 5.13 2.45 1.60
CA ALA A 43 4.03 2.70 2.52
C ALA A 43 4.23 3.98 3.35
N CYS A 44 5.42 4.18 3.91
CA CYS A 44 5.75 5.40 4.67
C CYS A 44 5.58 6.67 3.82
N PHE A 45 6.02 6.66 2.57
CA PHE A 45 5.85 7.82 1.68
C PHE A 45 4.40 8.03 1.23
N LEU A 46 3.61 6.95 1.07
CA LEU A 46 2.19 7.02 0.74
C LEU A 46 1.35 7.76 1.80
N LEU A 47 1.84 7.88 3.04
CA LEU A 47 1.21 8.73 4.05
C LEU A 47 1.02 10.18 3.57
N SER A 48 1.88 10.66 2.67
CA SER A 48 1.82 12.01 2.11
C SER A 48 0.55 12.28 1.31
N PHE A 49 -0.20 11.24 0.88
CA PHE A 49 -1.50 11.43 0.24
C PHE A 49 -2.52 12.09 1.17
N ASN A 50 -2.34 12.00 2.50
CA ASN A 50 -3.17 12.72 3.46
C ASN A 50 -3.10 14.24 3.31
N ASP A 51 -2.03 14.76 2.72
CA ASP A 51 -1.84 16.19 2.44
C ASP A 51 -2.34 16.59 1.04
N VAL A 52 -2.55 15.62 0.15
CA VAL A 52 -2.98 15.86 -1.24
C VAL A 52 -4.49 16.08 -1.32
N PHE A 53 -5.25 15.29 -0.56
CA PHE A 53 -6.72 15.38 -0.58
C PHE A 53 -7.23 16.44 0.43
N PRO A 54 -8.27 17.22 0.07
CA PRO A 54 -8.80 18.29 0.90
C PRO A 54 -9.44 17.74 2.17
N LYS A 55 -9.39 18.50 3.26
CA LYS A 55 -9.95 18.10 4.54
C LYS A 55 -11.47 18.25 4.52
N ASN A 56 -12.18 17.12 4.46
CA ASN A 56 -13.62 17.03 4.67
C ASN A 56 -13.91 15.78 5.54
N LYS A 57 -15.15 15.57 5.99
CA LYS A 57 -15.47 14.46 6.92
C LYS A 57 -15.02 13.09 6.39
N ILE A 58 -15.20 12.81 5.09
CA ILE A 58 -14.81 11.53 4.47
C ILE A 58 -13.29 11.43 4.41
N ASN A 59 -12.61 12.47 3.94
CA ASN A 59 -11.15 12.49 3.80
C ASN A 59 -10.44 12.51 5.16
N SER A 60 -11.08 13.00 6.22
CA SER A 60 -10.59 12.86 7.59
C SER A 60 -10.57 11.39 8.04
N VAL A 61 -11.64 10.64 7.77
CA VAL A 61 -11.69 9.19 8.02
C VAL A 61 -10.67 8.47 7.14
N ALA A 62 -10.59 8.82 5.86
CA ALA A 62 -9.62 8.25 4.92
C ALA A 62 -8.17 8.50 5.38
N SER A 63 -7.88 9.69 5.93
CA SER A 63 -6.57 9.99 6.51
C SER A 63 -6.26 9.16 7.73
N ALA A 64 -7.23 8.99 8.65
CA ALA A 64 -7.05 8.12 9.81
C ALA A 64 -6.76 6.67 9.38
N LEU A 65 -7.54 6.13 8.43
CA LEU A 65 -7.34 4.79 7.90
C LEU A 65 -5.99 4.63 7.19
N THR A 66 -5.59 5.61 6.39
CA THR A 66 -4.27 5.61 5.72
C THR A 66 -3.15 5.57 6.76
N THR A 67 -3.22 6.41 7.80
CA THR A 67 -2.22 6.43 8.87
C THR A 67 -2.14 5.10 9.61
N LEU A 68 -3.29 4.54 10.01
CA LEU A 68 -3.34 3.21 10.65
C LEU A 68 -2.79 2.11 9.74
N GLY A 69 -3.07 2.18 8.44
CA GLY A 69 -2.55 1.26 7.44
C GLY A 69 -1.04 1.32 7.26
N VAL A 70 -0.45 2.52 7.32
CA VAL A 70 1.01 2.69 7.32
C VAL A 70 1.63 2.11 8.59
N ILE A 71 1.07 2.40 9.76
CA ILE A 71 1.53 1.81 11.04
C ILE A 71 1.49 0.28 10.96
N ALA A 72 0.42 -0.27 10.42
CA ALA A 72 0.29 -1.71 10.25
C ALA A 72 1.30 -2.29 9.25
N HIS A 73 1.55 -1.61 8.12
CA HIS A 73 2.59 -2.01 7.16
C HIS A 73 3.99 -1.99 7.77
N ILE A 74 4.29 -1.01 8.64
CA ILE A 74 5.55 -0.97 9.37
C ILE A 74 5.68 -2.24 10.24
N GLY A 75 4.62 -2.59 10.97
CA GLY A 75 4.59 -3.83 11.77
C GLY A 75 4.75 -5.09 10.93
N LEU A 76 4.01 -5.20 9.81
CA LEU A 76 4.11 -6.33 8.89
C LEU A 76 5.52 -6.49 8.34
N CYS A 77 6.10 -5.44 7.77
CA CYS A 77 7.45 -5.51 7.21
C CYS A 77 8.50 -5.81 8.28
N THR A 78 8.28 -5.37 9.53
CA THR A 78 9.17 -5.72 10.65
C THR A 78 9.10 -7.21 10.96
N ILE A 79 7.90 -7.80 10.97
CA ILE A 79 7.71 -9.24 11.11
C ILE A 79 8.41 -9.98 9.97
N ASP A 80 8.24 -9.52 8.74
CA ASP A 80 8.86 -10.13 7.56
C ASP A 80 10.38 -10.06 7.62
N PHE A 81 10.97 -8.95 8.08
CA PHE A 81 12.42 -8.87 8.29
C PHE A 81 12.93 -9.85 9.35
N ILE A 82 12.18 -10.03 10.44
CA ILE A 82 12.52 -11.03 11.46
C ILE A 82 12.44 -12.43 10.84
N MET A 83 11.39 -12.75 10.08
CA MET A 83 11.27 -14.05 9.38
C MET A 83 12.42 -14.27 8.39
N SER A 84 12.77 -13.26 7.59
CA SER A 84 13.86 -13.31 6.62
C SER A 84 15.24 -13.44 7.29
N SER A 85 15.41 -12.91 8.52
CA SER A 85 16.67 -13.04 9.28
C SER A 85 17.04 -14.49 9.64
N TYR A 86 16.06 -15.41 9.65
CA TYR A 86 16.31 -16.84 9.88
C TYR A 86 16.94 -17.57 8.68
N GLY A 87 17.12 -16.92 7.53
CA GLY A 87 17.79 -17.50 6.36
C GLY A 87 17.11 -18.78 5.89
N ASN A 88 17.82 -19.91 5.89
CA ASN A 88 17.27 -21.21 5.48
C ASN A 88 16.72 -22.06 6.64
N ASN A 89 16.61 -21.51 7.85
CA ASN A 89 16.06 -22.23 9.00
C ASN A 89 14.52 -22.23 8.97
N GLU A 90 13.95 -23.09 8.12
CA GLU A 90 12.50 -23.19 7.93
C GLU A 90 11.76 -23.63 9.20
N ILE A 91 12.39 -24.42 10.08
CA ILE A 91 11.79 -24.84 11.36
C ILE A 91 11.56 -23.62 12.27
N ALA A 92 12.55 -22.74 12.39
CA ALA A 92 12.44 -21.54 13.22
C ALA A 92 11.42 -20.54 12.65
N LYS A 93 11.35 -20.40 11.31
CA LYS A 93 10.33 -19.58 10.65
C LYS A 93 8.92 -20.10 10.91
N GLU A 94 8.72 -21.42 10.81
CA GLU A 94 7.43 -22.05 11.06
C GLU A 94 6.98 -21.84 12.51
N GLN A 95 7.89 -22.01 13.49
CA GLN A 95 7.60 -21.74 14.90
C GLN A 95 7.20 -20.29 15.16
N LEU A 96 7.90 -19.33 14.53
CA LEU A 96 7.55 -17.92 14.62
C LEU A 96 6.18 -17.63 13.97
N SER A 97 5.93 -18.19 12.79
CA SER A 97 4.65 -18.06 12.07
C SER A 97 3.48 -18.58 12.92
N GLN A 98 3.65 -19.73 13.57
CA GLN A 98 2.66 -20.30 14.48
C GLN A 98 2.46 -19.42 15.71
N HIS A 99 3.53 -18.91 16.32
CA HIS A 99 3.43 -18.00 17.47
C HIS A 99 2.64 -16.72 17.12
N ILE A 100 2.95 -16.11 15.97
CA ILE A 100 2.26 -14.91 15.49
C ILE A 100 0.79 -15.23 15.21
N SER A 101 0.50 -16.32 14.50
CA SER A 101 -0.86 -16.73 14.16
C SER A 101 -1.72 -17.01 15.40
N ASN A 102 -1.10 -17.52 16.47
CA ASN A 102 -1.76 -17.79 17.76
C ASN A 102 -1.80 -16.58 18.70
N SER A 103 -1.26 -15.43 18.30
CA SER A 103 -1.25 -14.19 19.08
C SER A 103 -2.17 -13.14 18.43
N PRO A 104 -3.45 -13.06 18.83
CA PRO A 104 -4.42 -12.14 18.22
C PRO A 104 -3.99 -10.68 18.23
N PHE A 105 -3.26 -10.26 19.26
CA PHE A 105 -2.74 -8.89 19.42
C PHE A 105 -1.64 -8.52 18.41
N ILE A 106 -1.05 -9.52 17.74
CA ILE A 106 -0.09 -9.30 16.66
C ILE A 106 -0.77 -9.60 15.31
N PHE A 107 -1.44 -10.75 15.22
CA PHE A 107 -2.02 -11.24 13.99
C PHE A 107 -3.03 -10.27 13.36
N TYR A 108 -4.03 -9.82 14.11
CA TYR A 108 -5.06 -8.94 13.55
C TYR A 108 -4.53 -7.56 13.14
N PRO A 109 -3.83 -6.81 14.01
CA PRO A 109 -3.39 -5.46 13.66
C PRO A 109 -2.27 -5.42 12.63
N PHE A 110 -1.42 -6.44 12.53
CA PHE A 110 -0.24 -6.37 11.67
C PHE A 110 -0.25 -7.35 10.49
N VAL A 111 -1.02 -8.44 10.54
CA VAL A 111 -1.01 -9.45 9.47
C VAL A 111 -2.34 -9.47 8.72
N ALA A 112 -3.46 -9.64 9.42
CA ALA A 112 -4.74 -9.94 8.78
C ALA A 112 -5.53 -8.71 8.33
N VAL A 113 -5.59 -7.64 9.15
CA VAL A 113 -6.51 -6.51 8.92
C VAL A 113 -5.75 -5.21 8.68
N GLY A 114 -4.78 -4.90 9.51
CA GLY A 114 -4.17 -3.57 9.51
C GLY A 114 -3.52 -3.17 8.19
N PRO A 115 -2.72 -4.01 7.51
CA PRO A 115 -2.13 -3.65 6.23
C PRO A 115 -3.18 -3.23 5.19
N SER A 116 -4.33 -3.92 5.15
CA SER A 116 -5.43 -3.59 4.23
C SER A 116 -6.03 -2.20 4.47
N LEU A 117 -5.86 -1.61 5.67
CA LEU A 117 -6.32 -0.25 5.96
C LEU A 117 -5.61 0.82 5.12
N LEU A 118 -4.38 0.56 4.65
CA LEU A 118 -3.66 1.47 3.76
C LEU A 118 -4.40 1.61 2.43
N PHE A 119 -4.74 0.47 1.83
CA PHE A 119 -5.52 0.39 0.59
C PHE A 119 -6.90 1.00 0.75
N LEU A 120 -7.59 0.67 1.86
CA LEU A 120 -8.91 1.20 2.15
C LEU A 120 -8.89 2.72 2.35
N GLY A 121 -7.91 3.26 3.09
CA GLY A 121 -7.76 4.70 3.30
C GLY A 121 -7.53 5.45 1.98
N LEU A 122 -6.62 4.96 1.14
CA LEU A 122 -6.34 5.55 -0.17
C LEU A 122 -7.54 5.42 -1.14
N ALA A 123 -8.25 4.31 -1.12
CA ALA A 123 -9.48 4.13 -1.88
C ALA A 123 -10.61 5.06 -1.41
N LEU A 124 -10.73 5.30 -0.09
CA LEU A 124 -11.73 6.20 0.47
C LEU A 124 -11.44 7.67 0.12
N HIS A 125 -10.17 8.08 0.11
CA HIS A 125 -9.75 9.38 -0.43
C HIS A 125 -10.19 9.54 -1.89
N ALA A 126 -9.96 8.51 -2.72
CA ALA A 126 -10.39 8.51 -4.11
C ALA A 126 -11.93 8.47 -4.26
N PHE A 127 -12.63 7.80 -3.35
CA PHE A 127 -14.09 7.68 -3.36
C PHE A 127 -14.78 9.05 -3.24
N ALA A 128 -14.20 9.98 -2.47
CA ALA A 128 -14.71 11.35 -2.36
C ALA A 128 -14.79 12.08 -3.72
N TYR A 129 -14.07 11.58 -4.73
CA TYR A 129 -14.02 12.14 -6.09
C TYR A 129 -14.79 11.34 -7.14
N MET A 130 -15.57 10.33 -6.76
CA MET A 130 -16.29 9.46 -7.71
C MET A 130 -17.18 10.21 -8.71
N LYS A 131 -17.71 11.38 -8.33
CA LYS A 131 -18.58 12.20 -9.18
C LYS A 131 -17.82 13.12 -10.14
N THR A 132 -16.58 13.50 -9.81
CA THR A 132 -15.80 14.49 -10.57
C THR A 132 -14.67 13.87 -11.37
N GLU A 133 -14.11 12.76 -10.89
CA GLU A 133 -12.95 12.07 -11.47
C GLU A 133 -13.22 10.55 -11.53
N THR A 134 -14.40 10.16 -12.01
CA THR A 134 -14.92 8.78 -11.94
C THR A 134 -13.92 7.73 -12.38
N LEU A 135 -13.23 7.94 -13.50
CA LEU A 135 -12.24 6.99 -14.02
C LEU A 135 -11.07 6.79 -13.04
N LYS A 136 -10.49 7.89 -12.55
CA LYS A 136 -9.35 7.85 -11.62
C LYS A 136 -9.76 7.21 -10.30
N SER A 137 -10.93 7.58 -9.77
CA SER A 137 -11.47 7.00 -8.55
C SER A 137 -11.72 5.51 -8.70
N LEU A 138 -12.31 5.07 -9.82
CA LEU A 138 -12.58 3.67 -10.10
C LEU A 138 -11.29 2.85 -10.22
N MET A 139 -10.24 3.39 -10.87
CA MET A 139 -8.94 2.73 -10.93
C MET A 139 -8.36 2.46 -9.53
N VAL A 140 -8.44 3.43 -8.61
CA VAL A 140 -7.96 3.25 -7.23
C VAL A 140 -8.82 2.24 -6.48
N ILE A 141 -10.15 2.38 -6.54
CA ILE A 141 -11.06 1.51 -5.77
C ILE A 141 -10.98 0.07 -6.28
N VAL A 142 -11.16 -0.15 -7.58
CA VAL A 142 -11.10 -1.49 -8.18
C VAL A 142 -9.70 -2.08 -8.04
N GLY A 143 -8.65 -1.29 -8.28
CA GLY A 143 -7.27 -1.73 -8.10
C GLY A 143 -6.99 -2.19 -6.67
N SER A 144 -7.46 -1.44 -5.66
CA SER A 144 -7.27 -1.80 -4.25
C SER A 144 -7.93 -3.14 -3.88
N VAL A 145 -9.17 -3.37 -4.34
CA VAL A 145 -9.89 -4.62 -4.11
C VAL A 145 -9.24 -5.77 -4.88
N ALA A 146 -8.85 -5.52 -6.13
CA ALA A 146 -8.21 -6.51 -6.98
C ALA A 146 -6.84 -6.94 -6.43
N VAL A 147 -6.06 -6.04 -5.81
CA VAL A 147 -4.82 -6.40 -5.09
C VAL A 147 -5.13 -7.41 -3.98
N GLY A 148 -6.13 -7.13 -3.15
CA GLY A 148 -6.56 -8.04 -2.08
C GLY A 148 -6.98 -9.41 -2.60
N ILE A 149 -7.84 -9.46 -3.62
CA ILE A 149 -8.32 -10.73 -4.22
C ILE A 149 -7.15 -11.51 -4.84
N SER A 150 -6.27 -10.82 -5.57
CA SER A 150 -5.14 -11.44 -6.26
C SER A 150 -4.16 -12.08 -5.27
N PHE A 151 -3.93 -11.42 -4.14
CA PHE A 151 -3.02 -11.89 -3.09
C PHE A 151 -3.65 -13.00 -2.26
N PHE A 152 -4.85 -12.79 -1.70
CA PHE A 152 -5.45 -13.72 -0.73
C PHE A 152 -6.17 -14.89 -1.39
N ALA A 153 -6.98 -14.64 -2.43
CA ALA A 153 -7.83 -15.67 -3.02
C ALA A 153 -7.13 -16.44 -4.13
N LEU A 154 -6.47 -15.73 -5.04
CA LEU A 154 -5.92 -16.32 -6.27
C LEU A 154 -4.44 -16.71 -6.15
N LYS A 155 -3.71 -16.14 -5.18
CA LYS A 155 -2.26 -16.31 -4.98
C LYS A 155 -1.47 -16.16 -6.29
N ASN A 156 -1.90 -15.21 -7.13
CA ASN A 156 -1.35 -15.01 -8.47
C ASN A 156 -0.50 -13.74 -8.51
N GLY A 157 0.82 -13.91 -8.57
CA GLY A 157 1.78 -12.79 -8.56
C GLY A 157 1.62 -11.82 -9.72
N ILE A 158 1.29 -12.31 -10.92
CA ILE A 158 1.10 -11.45 -12.10
C ILE A 158 -0.15 -10.58 -11.93
N LEU A 159 -1.27 -11.19 -11.54
CA LEU A 159 -2.52 -10.46 -11.33
C LEU A 159 -2.39 -9.44 -10.19
N MET A 160 -1.64 -9.78 -9.15
CA MET A 160 -1.33 -8.89 -8.04
C MET A 160 -0.54 -7.66 -8.51
N VAL A 161 0.46 -7.82 -9.36
CA VAL A 161 1.21 -6.69 -9.96
C VAL A 161 0.32 -5.85 -10.86
N LEU A 162 -0.47 -6.48 -11.73
CA LEU A 162 -1.38 -5.74 -12.62
C LEU A 162 -2.41 -4.93 -11.82
N SER A 163 -2.94 -5.50 -10.74
CA SER A 163 -3.86 -4.81 -9.83
C SER A 163 -3.18 -3.64 -9.13
N CYS A 164 -1.95 -3.84 -8.65
CA CYS A 164 -1.15 -2.78 -8.03
C CYS A 164 -0.81 -1.67 -9.03
N LEU A 165 -0.51 -2.02 -10.29
CA LEU A 165 -0.25 -1.06 -11.35
C LEU A 165 -1.48 -0.19 -11.61
N VAL A 166 -2.67 -0.77 -11.73
CA VAL A 166 -3.93 -0.01 -11.89
C VAL A 166 -4.16 0.92 -10.70
N PHE A 167 -3.97 0.42 -9.48
CA PHE A 167 -4.09 1.21 -8.25
C PHE A 167 -3.12 2.40 -8.21
N VAL A 168 -1.84 2.15 -8.47
CA VAL A 168 -0.78 3.16 -8.46
C VAL A 168 -0.97 4.19 -9.58
N LEU A 169 -1.37 3.76 -10.78
CA LEU A 169 -1.68 4.68 -11.88
C LEU A 169 -2.87 5.58 -11.53
N GLY A 170 -3.92 5.04 -10.92
CA GLY A 170 -5.07 5.82 -10.45
C GLY A 170 -4.65 6.94 -9.48
N LEU A 171 -3.86 6.59 -8.46
CA LEU A 171 -3.31 7.56 -7.51
C LEU A 171 -2.33 8.55 -8.16
N GLY A 172 -1.51 8.08 -9.09
CA GLY A 172 -0.62 8.92 -9.89
C GLY A 172 -1.40 9.98 -10.67
N LEU A 173 -2.48 9.60 -11.35
CA LEU A 173 -3.33 10.53 -12.08
C LEU A 173 -3.99 11.59 -11.18
N PHE A 174 -4.27 11.27 -9.91
CA PHE A 174 -4.72 12.28 -8.94
C PHE A 174 -3.65 13.34 -8.63
N LEU A 175 -2.36 12.97 -8.59
CA LEU A 175 -1.24 13.90 -8.32
C LEU A 175 -0.97 14.89 -9.46
N TYR A 176 -1.42 14.58 -10.68
CA TYR A 176 -1.26 15.42 -11.87
C TYR A 176 -2.57 16.06 -12.31
N LYS A 177 -3.61 16.03 -11.47
CA LYS A 177 -4.79 16.86 -11.71
C LYS A 177 -4.32 18.31 -11.87
N ASN A 178 -4.56 18.87 -13.05
CA ASN A 178 -4.22 20.25 -13.38
C ASN A 178 -4.71 21.14 -12.24
N GLU A 179 -3.82 22.01 -11.75
CA GLU A 179 -4.19 23.25 -11.09
C GLU A 179 -5.03 24.04 -12.08
N THR A 180 -6.30 23.66 -12.23
CA THR A 180 -7.28 24.53 -12.86
C THR A 180 -7.44 25.67 -11.87
N PRO A 181 -7.22 26.92 -12.31
CA PRO A 181 -7.13 28.07 -11.43
C PRO A 181 -8.40 28.14 -10.59
N LYS A 182 -8.26 28.63 -9.35
CA LYS A 182 -9.39 29.18 -8.60
C LYS A 182 -10.29 29.89 -9.59
N VAL A 183 -11.48 29.33 -9.84
CA VAL A 183 -12.51 30.07 -10.54
C VAL A 183 -12.77 31.27 -9.65
N LEU A 184 -12.34 32.42 -10.15
CA LEU A 184 -12.60 33.75 -9.63
C LEU A 184 -14.12 33.93 -9.46
N ASN A 185 -14.47 34.50 -8.30
CA ASN A 185 -15.68 35.29 -8.01
C ASN A 185 -16.99 34.48 -7.97
N GLU A 186 -17.88 34.67 -7.00
CA GLU A 186 -18.27 35.89 -6.26
C GLU A 186 -18.45 35.64 -4.75
#